data_AF-A0A9X5XB18-F1
#
_entry.id   AF-A0A9X5XB18-F1
#
_cell.length_a   1.000
_cell.length_b   1.000
_cell.length_c   1.000
_cell.angle_alpha   90.00
_cell.angle_beta   90.00
_cell.angle_gamma   90.00
#
_symmetry.space_group_name_H-M   'P 1'
#
loop_
_entity.id
_entity.type
_entity.pdbx_description
1 polymer ?
#
loop_
_entity_poly.entity_id
_entity_poly.type
_entity_poly.pdbx_seq_one_letter_code
_entity_poly.pdbx_strand_id
1 'polypeptide(L)'
;MAGVLRADPLWVETFTGLRMKQFERLLKVVRERGGDGPRIGRPWCLPLADRVLVVAVYYRTNLTMRQLAPLFGVSPATVCRGIHRLRPLLALEPASRPVDAADRLWIVDGTLVPVRDRKVGASSRNY
;
A
#
# COMPACT_ATOMS: atom_id res chain seq x y z
N MET A 1 16.95 0.33 13.67
CA MET A 1 15.92 1.06 14.45
C MET A 1 14.60 0.33 14.29
N ALA A 2 13.89 0.05 15.37
CA ALA A 2 12.56 -0.54 15.29
C ALA A 2 11.59 0.50 14.71
N GLY A 3 10.73 0.08 13.77
CA GLY A 3 9.63 0.92 13.29
C GLY A 3 8.61 1.20 14.40
N VAL A 4 7.93 2.33 14.29
CA VAL A 4 6.83 2.75 15.17
C VAL A 4 5.52 2.07 14.77
N LEU A 5 5.31 1.86 13.47
CA LEU A 5 4.13 1.18 12.95
C LEU A 5 4.36 -0.33 12.84
N ARG A 6 3.42 -1.08 13.39
CA ARG A 6 3.33 -2.54 13.29
C ARG A 6 1.87 -2.92 13.08
N ALA A 7 1.63 -4.11 12.55
CA ALA A 7 0.29 -4.66 12.38
C ALA A 7 -0.34 -5.09 13.72
N ASP A 8 -0.53 -4.15 14.63
CA ASP A 8 -1.34 -4.29 15.84
C ASP A 8 -2.78 -3.79 15.58
N PRO A 9 -3.74 -4.08 16.48
CA PRO A 9 -5.14 -3.71 16.29
C PRO A 9 -5.35 -2.23 16.02
N LEU A 10 -4.63 -1.36 16.73
CA LEU A 10 -4.79 0.09 16.63
C LEU A 10 -4.43 0.59 15.23
N TRP A 11 -3.24 0.24 14.73
CA TRP A 11 -2.79 0.73 13.43
C TRP A 11 -3.51 0.07 12.27
N VAL A 12 -3.85 -1.22 12.39
CA VAL A 12 -4.65 -1.92 11.38
C VAL A 12 -6.01 -1.25 11.25
N GLU A 13 -6.73 -1.00 12.35
CA GLU A 13 -8.04 -0.36 12.29
C GLU A 13 -7.93 1.08 11.75
N THR A 14 -6.93 1.84 12.19
CA THR A 14 -6.72 3.23 11.77
C THR A 14 -6.49 3.35 10.25
N PHE A 15 -5.62 2.51 9.67
CA PHE A 15 -5.21 2.68 8.27
C PHE A 15 -5.98 1.80 7.28
N THR A 16 -6.63 0.74 7.73
CA THR A 16 -7.41 -0.14 6.84
C THR A 16 -8.91 0.01 7.02
N GLY A 17 -9.37 0.45 8.20
CA GLY A 17 -10.78 0.39 8.60
C GLY A 17 -11.28 -1.03 8.87
N LEU A 18 -10.39 -2.03 8.89
CA LEU A 18 -10.71 -3.43 9.15
C LEU A 18 -10.46 -3.76 10.61
N ARG A 19 -11.39 -4.48 11.24
CA ARG A 19 -11.10 -5.15 12.52
C ARG A 19 -10.00 -6.18 12.32
N MET A 20 -9.21 -6.46 13.36
CA MET A 20 -8.08 -7.41 13.28
C MET A 20 -8.48 -8.77 12.67
N LYS A 21 -9.64 -9.33 13.05
CA LYS A 21 -10.15 -10.59 12.46
C LYS A 21 -10.41 -10.52 10.95
N GLN A 22 -10.85 -9.37 10.44
CA GLN A 22 -11.05 -9.15 8.99
C GLN A 22 -9.70 -8.99 8.29
N PHE A 23 -8.74 -8.33 8.94
CA PHE A 23 -7.37 -8.20 8.45
C PHE A 23 -6.66 -9.55 8.35
N GLU A 24 -6.81 -10.45 9.32
CA GLU A 24 -6.26 -11.81 9.24
C GLU A 24 -6.79 -12.60 8.04
N ARG A 25 -8.08 -12.45 7.72
CA ARG A 25 -8.68 -13.05 6.51
C ARG A 25 -8.05 -12.47 5.24
N LEU A 26 -7.84 -11.15 5.19
CA LEU A 26 -7.12 -10.50 4.09
C LEU A 26 -5.70 -11.07 3.95
N LEU A 27 -4.97 -11.21 5.06
CA LEU A 27 -3.62 -11.79 5.03
C LEU A 27 -3.65 -13.22 4.48
N LYS A 28 -4.63 -14.04 4.83
CA LYS A 28 -4.79 -15.39 4.26
C LYS A 28 -4.94 -15.35 2.73
N VAL A 29 -5.82 -14.49 2.21
CA VAL A 29 -6.01 -14.32 0.76
C VAL A 29 -4.71 -13.84 0.08
N VAL A 30 -4.01 -12.88 0.70
CA VAL A 30 -2.75 -12.37 0.15
C VAL A 30 -1.66 -13.47 0.13
N ARG A 31 -1.64 -14.37 1.12
CA ARG A 31 -0.74 -15.54 1.13
C ARG A 31 -1.03 -16.49 -0.01
N GLU A 32 -2.30 -16.84 -0.19
CA GLU A 32 -2.75 -17.73 -1.28
C GLU A 32 -2.41 -17.14 -2.66
N ARG A 33 -2.43 -15.81 -2.78
CA ARG A 33 -2.00 -15.07 -3.98
C ARG A 33 -0.47 -14.89 -4.12
N GLY A 34 0.34 -15.49 -3.23
CA GLY A 34 1.81 -15.48 -3.32
C GLY A 34 2.52 -14.35 -2.55
N GLY A 35 1.86 -13.74 -1.57
CA GLY A 35 2.40 -12.63 -0.77
C GLY A 35 3.49 -13.01 0.24
N ASP A 36 3.61 -14.29 0.60
CA ASP A 36 4.58 -14.78 1.61
C ASP A 36 6.06 -14.56 1.23
N GLY A 37 6.33 -14.17 -0.01
CA GLY A 37 7.68 -13.90 -0.49
C GLY A 37 8.31 -15.12 -1.17
N PRO A 38 9.61 -15.04 -1.53
CA PRO A 38 10.27 -16.15 -2.19
C PRO A 38 10.44 -17.32 -1.22
N ARG A 39 10.16 -18.54 -1.70
CA ARG A 39 10.40 -19.78 -0.95
C ARG A 39 11.88 -20.09 -0.76
N ILE A 40 12.75 -19.51 -1.58
CA ILE A 40 14.20 -19.72 -1.60
C ILE A 40 14.90 -18.35 -1.60
N GLY A 41 15.93 -18.19 -0.77
CA GLY A 41 16.76 -16.98 -0.70
C GLY A 41 16.56 -16.16 0.58
N ARG A 42 16.99 -14.90 0.56
CA ARG A 42 16.97 -14.03 1.74
C ARG A 42 15.52 -13.72 2.15
N PRO A 43 15.16 -13.94 3.43
CA PRO A 43 13.85 -13.54 3.95
C PRO A 43 13.61 -12.04 3.82
N TRP A 44 12.35 -11.65 3.74
CA TRP A 44 11.97 -10.25 3.74
C TRP A 44 12.26 -9.62 5.10
N CYS A 45 12.65 -8.34 5.11
CA CYS A 45 12.90 -7.60 6.35
C CYS A 45 11.64 -7.37 7.19
N LEU A 46 10.44 -7.47 6.58
CA LEU A 46 9.16 -7.22 7.24
C LEU A 46 8.24 -8.45 7.10
N PRO A 47 7.51 -8.82 8.17
CA PRO A 47 6.47 -9.85 8.09
C PRO A 47 5.36 -9.41 7.13
N LEU A 48 4.58 -10.38 6.62
CA LEU A 48 3.52 -10.08 5.65
C LEU A 48 2.51 -9.04 6.17
N ALA A 49 2.13 -9.13 7.44
CA ALA A 49 1.18 -8.21 8.05
C ALA A 49 1.64 -6.75 7.96
N ASP A 50 2.89 -6.48 8.36
CA ASP A 50 3.48 -5.15 8.29
C ASP A 50 3.63 -4.69 6.83
N ARG A 51 3.98 -5.58 5.90
CA ARG A 51 4.07 -5.23 4.48
C ARG A 51 2.71 -4.86 3.87
N VAL A 52 1.62 -5.51 4.30
CA VAL A 52 0.26 -5.13 3.88
C VAL A 52 -0.13 -3.78 4.51
N LEU A 53 0.23 -3.56 5.78
CA LEU A 53 0.00 -2.29 6.45
C LEU A 53 0.76 -1.13 5.77
N VAL A 54 2.00 -1.34 5.33
CA VAL A 54 2.77 -0.37 4.51
C VAL A 54 1.95 0.08 3.29
N VAL A 55 1.32 -0.85 2.57
CA VAL A 55 0.52 -0.52 1.39
C VAL A 55 -0.72 0.28 1.77
N ALA A 56 -1.40 -0.08 2.86
CA ALA A 56 -2.57 0.65 3.34
C ALA A 56 -2.21 2.09 3.75
N VAL A 57 -1.13 2.27 4.52
CA VAL A 57 -0.63 3.60 4.91
C VAL A 57 -0.25 4.42 3.68
N TYR A 58 0.45 3.80 2.71
CA TYR A 58 0.81 4.47 1.46
C TYR A 58 -0.40 4.94 0.65
N TYR A 59 -1.51 4.21 0.67
CA TYR A 59 -2.73 4.63 -0.03
C TYR A 59 -3.61 5.61 0.74
N ARG A 60 -3.59 5.56 2.08
CA ARG A 60 -4.41 6.45 2.92
C ARG A 60 -3.75 7.77 3.25
N THR A 61 -2.44 7.87 3.05
CA THR A 61 -1.65 9.04 3.40
C THR A 61 -0.83 9.51 2.21
N ASN A 62 -0.54 10.80 2.13
CA ASN A 62 0.33 11.36 1.11
C ASN A 62 1.83 11.27 1.48
N LEU A 63 2.23 10.23 2.24
CA LEU A 63 3.60 10.07 2.71
C LEU A 63 4.50 9.54 1.58
N THR A 64 5.65 10.18 1.41
CA THR A 64 6.70 9.70 0.50
C THR A 64 7.35 8.42 1.03
N MET A 65 7.99 7.63 0.14
CA MET A 65 8.75 6.43 0.53
C MET A 65 9.82 6.74 1.60
N ARG A 66 10.40 7.95 1.58
CA ARG A 66 11.40 8.41 2.55
C ARG A 66 10.81 8.68 3.93
N GLN A 67 9.57 9.15 3.99
CA GLN A 67 8.85 9.36 5.25
C GLN A 67 8.26 8.05 5.79
N LEU A 68 7.83 7.14 4.91
CA LEU A 68 7.27 5.84 5.30
C LEU A 68 8.33 4.88 5.85
N ALA A 69 9.53 4.90 5.27
CA ALA A 69 10.67 4.07 5.67
C ALA A 69 10.98 4.07 7.18
N PRO A 70 11.20 5.24 7.84
CA PRO A 70 11.47 5.28 9.27
C PRO A 70 10.29 4.78 10.12
N LEU A 71 9.04 4.97 9.67
CA LEU A 71 7.86 4.48 10.39
C LEU A 71 7.83 2.96 10.51
N PHE A 72 8.41 2.24 9.56
CA PHE A 72 8.51 0.77 9.57
C PHE A 72 9.93 0.26 9.88
N GLY A 73 10.88 1.15 10.20
CA GLY A 73 12.26 0.76 10.54
C GLY A 73 13.02 0.09 9.39
N VAL A 74 12.66 0.39 8.13
CA VAL A 74 13.28 -0.18 6.93
C VAL A 74 13.81 0.91 6.00
N SER A 75 14.53 0.52 4.94
CA SER A 75 14.98 1.49 3.93
C SER A 75 13.84 1.89 2.96
N PRO A 76 13.89 3.08 2.35
CA PRO A 76 12.92 3.50 1.31
C PRO A 76 12.84 2.54 0.14
N ALA A 77 13.96 1.88 -0.22
CA ALA A 77 13.99 0.86 -1.26
C ALA A 77 13.19 -0.39 -0.87
N THR A 78 13.20 -0.79 0.41
CA THR A 78 12.40 -1.91 0.91
C THR A 78 10.91 -1.58 0.88
N VAL A 79 10.53 -0.35 1.24
CA VAL A 79 9.14 0.13 1.10
C VAL A 79 8.68 0.06 -0.35
N CYS A 80 9.46 0.64 -1.27
CA CYS A 80 9.15 0.64 -2.70
C CYS A 80 8.93 -0.78 -3.27
N ARG A 81 9.87 -1.71 -2.97
CA ARG A 81 9.73 -3.11 -3.38
C ARG A 81 8.51 -3.80 -2.77
N GLY A 82 8.22 -3.52 -1.50
CA GLY A 82 7.05 -4.04 -0.80
C GLY A 82 5.75 -3.61 -1.47
N ILE A 83 5.61 -2.32 -1.75
CA ILE A 83 4.42 -1.75 -2.39
C ILE A 83 4.26 -2.29 -3.81
N HIS A 84 5.30 -2.26 -4.63
CA HIS A 84 5.23 -2.77 -6.00
C HIS A 84 4.80 -4.23 -6.08
N ARG A 85 5.24 -5.06 -5.13
CA ARG A 85 4.92 -6.49 -5.13
C ARG A 85 3.55 -6.81 -4.55
N LEU A 86 3.12 -6.13 -3.49
CA LEU A 86 1.84 -6.42 -2.83
C LEU A 86 0.66 -5.69 -3.42
N ARG A 87 0.88 -4.53 -4.06
CA ARG A 87 -0.19 -3.73 -4.68
C ARG A 87 -1.09 -4.56 -5.61
N PRO A 88 -0.58 -5.37 -6.54
CA PRO A 88 -1.43 -6.18 -7.41
C PRO A 88 -2.23 -7.25 -6.65
N LEU A 89 -1.70 -7.77 -5.54
CA LEU A 89 -2.37 -8.79 -4.75
C LEU A 89 -3.52 -8.22 -3.92
N LEU A 90 -3.43 -6.94 -3.58
CA LEU A 90 -4.41 -6.15 -2.83
C LEU A 90 -5.38 -5.39 -3.76
N ALA A 91 -5.16 -5.42 -5.07
CA ALA A 91 -6.09 -4.86 -6.03
C ALA A 91 -7.42 -5.62 -5.90
N LEU A 92 -8.44 -4.89 -5.46
CA LEU A 92 -9.83 -5.34 -5.55
C LEU A 92 -10.27 -5.16 -7.00
N GLU A 93 -11.12 -6.06 -7.48
CA GLU A 93 -11.83 -5.83 -8.73
C GLU A 93 -12.49 -4.45 -8.68
N PRO A 94 -12.40 -3.65 -9.76
CA PRO A 94 -13.06 -2.35 -9.81
C PRO A 94 -14.51 -2.49 -9.38
N ALA A 95 -14.92 -1.80 -8.32
CA ALA A 95 -16.31 -1.80 -7.93
C ALA A 95 -17.14 -1.26 -9.10
N SER A 96 -18.19 -1.99 -9.49
CA SER A 96 -19.12 -1.54 -10.52
C SER A 96 -19.55 -0.12 -10.20
N ARG A 97 -19.29 0.80 -11.13
CA ARG A 97 -19.63 2.21 -10.96
C ARG A 97 -21.16 2.27 -10.78
N PRO A 98 -21.68 2.90 -9.70
CA PRO A 98 -23.11 3.10 -9.58
C PRO A 98 -23.61 3.86 -10.81
N VAL A 99 -24.68 3.39 -11.44
CA VAL A 99 -25.23 3.97 -12.69
C VAL A 99 -25.56 5.46 -12.51
N ASP A 100 -25.88 5.87 -11.28
CA ASP A 100 -26.20 7.24 -10.86
C ASP A 100 -24.97 8.14 -10.56
N ALA A 101 -23.74 7.65 -10.81
CA ALA A 101 -22.51 8.36 -10.45
C ALA A 101 -21.99 9.32 -11.54
N ALA A 102 -22.66 9.41 -12.69
CA ALA A 102 -22.25 10.27 -13.80
C ALA A 102 -22.45 11.76 -13.48
N ASP A 103 -23.55 12.10 -12.81
CA ASP A 103 -23.93 13.48 -12.47
C ASP A 103 -23.50 13.91 -11.06
N ARG A 104 -22.78 13.04 -10.33
CA ARG A 104 -22.32 13.32 -8.97
C ARG A 104 -20.99 14.05 -9.00
N LEU A 105 -20.94 15.25 -8.40
CA LEU A 105 -19.69 15.96 -8.14
C LEU A 105 -18.85 15.17 -7.13
N TRP A 106 -17.65 14.77 -7.54
CA TRP A 106 -16.68 14.10 -6.67
C TRP A 106 -15.56 15.09 -6.31
N ILE A 107 -15.38 15.33 -5.01
CA ILE A 107 -14.18 15.99 -4.50
C ILE A 107 -13.19 14.89 -4.13
N VAL A 108 -12.08 14.83 -4.85
CA VAL A 108 -11.00 13.89 -4.57
C VAL A 108 -9.92 14.66 -3.82
N ASP A 109 -9.74 14.34 -2.54
CA ASP A 109 -8.59 14.82 -1.78
C ASP A 109 -7.35 14.00 -2.17
N GLY A 110 -6.71 14.47 -3.24
CA GLY A 110 -5.38 14.07 -3.61
C GLY A 110 -4.62 15.33 -3.93
N THR A 111 -3.39 15.46 -3.42
CA THR A 111 -2.44 16.39 -4.03
C THR A 111 -2.42 16.05 -5.51
N LEU A 112 -2.84 16.98 -6.36
CA LEU A 112 -2.68 16.89 -7.81
C LEU A 112 -1.19 16.94 -8.14
N VAL A 113 -0.43 15.92 -7.74
CA VAL A 113 0.80 15.58 -8.41
C VAL A 113 0.32 14.96 -9.71
N PRO A 114 0.47 15.63 -10.87
CA PRO A 114 0.06 15.04 -12.13
C PRO A 114 0.78 13.69 -12.24
N VAL A 115 0.01 12.60 -12.20
CA VAL A 115 0.53 11.29 -12.56
C VAL A 115 0.89 11.42 -14.04
N ARG A 116 2.17 11.69 -14.27
CA ARG A 116 2.69 12.08 -15.58
C ARG A 116 2.37 10.99 -16.59
N ASP A 117 1.59 11.35 -17.60
CA ASP A 117 1.40 10.47 -18.74
C ASP A 117 2.71 10.35 -19.51
N ARG A 118 3.33 9.17 -19.46
CA ARG A 118 4.58 8.87 -20.16
C ARG A 118 4.42 8.73 -21.66
N LYS A 119 3.18 8.69 -22.18
CA LYS A 119 2.94 8.77 -23.62
C LYS A 119 3.05 10.20 -24.16
N VAL A 120 2.93 11.21 -23.28
CA VAL A 120 2.84 12.63 -23.67
C VAL A 120 4.07 13.43 -23.26
N GLY A 121 4.75 13.09 -22.16
CA GLY A 121 5.88 13.88 -21.63
C GLY A 121 7.20 13.12 -21.49
N ALA A 122 8.32 13.71 -21.94
CA ALA A 122 9.68 13.20 -21.71
C ALA A 122 10.03 13.18 -20.21
N SER A 123 10.89 12.24 -19.78
CA SER A 123 11.31 12.10 -18.38
C SER A 123 12.01 13.37 -17.86
N SER A 124 11.54 13.96 -16.76
CA SER A 124 12.33 14.98 -16.03
C SER A 124 13.03 14.36 -14.84
N ARG A 125 14.29 14.76 -14.64
CA ARG A 125 15.22 14.24 -13.63
C ARG A 125 15.00 14.84 -12.23
N ASN A 126 13.77 15.19 -11.88
CA ASN A 126 13.48 15.83 -10.59
C ASN A 126 12.89 14.79 -9.65
N TYR A 127 13.69 14.49 -8.61
CA TYR A 127 13.38 13.68 -7.45
C TYR A 127 12.46 14.41 -6.48
#